data_AF-A0A6B3NZ17-F1
#
_entry.id   AF-A0A6B3NZ17-F1
#
_cell.length_a   1.000
_cell.length_b   1.000
_cell.length_c   1.000
_cell.angle_alpha   90.00
_cell.angle_beta   90.00
_cell.angle_gamma   90.00
#
_symmetry.space_group_name_H-M   'P 1'
#
loop_
_entity.id
_entity.type
_entity.pdbx_description
1 polymer ?
#
loop_
_entity_poly.entity_id
_entity_poly.type
_entity_poly.pdbx_seq_one_letter_code
_entity_poly.pdbx_strand_id
1 'polypeptide(L)'
;MKKHVISLERHNSAELEVVERLASTIGNEAFEREAQRLADLHTIDPHATIQSISLWHHPTLIGMSEGPFQILGRVCDQLVAREPMLLERPSYRCRNSHSTALPWTLWLDIVRYAREQFDPAALDAAFLAEKQRQGMSNRESFEALIAAKRDKK
;
A
#
# COMPACT_ATOMS: atom_id res chain seq x y z
N MET A 1 13.27 -11.56 -20.54
CA MET A 1 11.96 -11.00 -20.96
C MET A 1 11.56 -9.93 -19.96
N LYS A 2 11.29 -8.70 -20.40
CA LYS A 2 10.69 -7.69 -19.51
C LYS A 2 9.30 -8.20 -19.14
N LYS A 3 9.04 -8.48 -17.85
CA LYS A 3 7.69 -8.82 -17.38
C LYS A 3 6.85 -7.56 -17.51
N HIS A 4 5.90 -7.56 -18.44
CA HIS A 4 4.95 -6.46 -18.62
C HIS A 4 3.85 -6.45 -17.56
N VAL A 5 3.68 -7.58 -16.85
CA VAL A 5 2.70 -7.80 -15.79
C VAL A 5 3.40 -8.47 -14.61
N ILE A 6 3.24 -7.89 -13.42
CA ILE A 6 3.72 -8.43 -12.15
C ILE A 6 2.49 -8.87 -11.37
N SER A 7 2.42 -10.14 -10.98
CA SER A 7 1.34 -10.68 -10.16
C SER A 7 1.69 -10.62 -8.68
N LEU A 8 0.71 -10.76 -7.80
CA LEU A 8 0.97 -11.08 -6.40
C LEU A 8 1.49 -12.51 -6.28
N GLU A 9 2.73 -12.64 -5.80
CA GLU A 9 3.49 -13.87 -5.72
C GLU A 9 4.23 -13.93 -4.36
N ARG A 10 4.80 -15.09 -4.02
CA ARG A 10 5.52 -15.24 -2.74
C ARG A 10 6.68 -14.26 -2.58
N HIS A 11 7.33 -13.86 -3.68
CA HIS A 11 8.51 -13.01 -3.64
C HIS A 11 8.17 -11.52 -3.38
N ASN A 12 6.93 -11.09 -3.60
CA ASN A 12 6.46 -9.73 -3.34
C ASN A 12 5.35 -9.68 -2.27
N SER A 13 5.17 -10.75 -1.47
CA SER A 13 4.16 -10.79 -0.42
C SER A 13 4.34 -9.71 0.65
N ALA A 14 5.59 -9.31 0.92
CA ALA A 14 5.87 -8.22 1.86
C ALA A 14 5.29 -6.87 1.42
N GLU A 15 5.14 -6.63 0.11
CA GLU A 15 4.48 -5.43 -0.41
C GLU A 15 2.98 -5.47 -0.17
N LEU A 16 2.37 -6.64 -0.36
CA LEU A 16 0.96 -6.86 -0.04
C LEU A 16 0.71 -6.69 1.47
N GLU A 17 1.50 -7.34 2.31
CA GLU A 17 1.36 -7.31 3.77
C GLU A 17 1.41 -5.88 4.34
N VAL A 18 2.30 -5.02 3.82
CA VAL A 18 2.38 -3.64 4.30
C VAL A 18 1.17 -2.80 3.90
N VAL A 19 0.61 -3.03 2.71
CA VAL A 19 -0.61 -2.36 2.25
C VAL A 19 -1.83 -2.83 3.05
N GLU A 20 -1.96 -4.13 3.29
CA GLU A 20 -3.00 -4.73 4.16
C GLU A 20 -2.93 -4.17 5.58
N ARG A 21 -1.71 -4.09 6.13
CA ARG A 21 -1.48 -3.51 7.45
C ARG A 21 -1.85 -2.04 7.49
N LEU A 22 -1.53 -1.28 6.44
CA LEU A 22 -1.92 0.13 6.35
C LEU A 22 -3.44 0.25 6.40
N ALA A 23 -4.15 -0.42 5.50
CA ALA A 23 -5.60 -0.32 5.41
C ALA A 23 -6.31 -0.75 6.71
N SER A 24 -5.83 -1.80 7.37
CA SER A 24 -6.36 -2.21 8.67
C SER A 24 -6.05 -1.21 9.80
N THR A 25 -4.93 -0.48 9.73
CA THR A 25 -4.53 0.50 10.75
C THR A 25 -5.28 1.82 10.62
N ILE A 26 -5.39 2.36 9.40
CA ILE A 26 -6.00 3.68 9.16
C ILE A 26 -7.49 3.60 8.82
N GLY A 27 -7.99 2.39 8.54
CA GLY A 27 -9.34 2.13 8.08
C GLY A 27 -9.51 2.36 6.58
N ASN A 28 -10.52 1.69 6.01
CA ASN A 28 -10.80 1.70 4.57
C ASN A 28 -11.04 3.10 4.00
N GLU A 29 -11.78 3.97 4.70
CA GLU A 29 -12.05 5.33 4.21
C GLU A 29 -10.79 6.19 4.11
N ALA A 30 -9.90 6.12 5.11
CA ALA A 30 -8.66 6.87 5.07
C ALA A 30 -7.69 6.31 4.03
N PHE A 31 -7.64 4.99 3.89
CA PHE A 31 -6.88 4.32 2.84
C PHE A 31 -7.37 4.71 1.44
N GLU A 32 -8.69 4.76 1.23
CA GLU A 32 -9.28 5.18 -0.04
C GLU A 32 -8.91 6.61 -0.40
N ARG A 33 -9.04 7.57 0.53
CA ARG A 33 -8.64 8.96 0.28
C ARG A 33 -7.19 9.07 -0.17
N GLU A 34 -6.32 8.30 0.46
CA GLU A 34 -4.89 8.35 0.16
C GLU A 34 -4.54 7.65 -1.16
N ALA A 35 -5.12 6.48 -1.42
CA ALA A 35 -4.96 5.79 -2.70
C ALA A 35 -5.47 6.66 -3.87
N GLN A 36 -6.58 7.36 -3.64
CA GLN A 36 -7.17 8.32 -4.58
C GLN A 36 -6.24 9.52 -4.82
N ARG A 37 -5.70 10.11 -3.75
CA ARG A 37 -4.72 11.22 -3.83
C ARG A 37 -3.48 10.81 -4.64
N LEU A 38 -2.93 9.62 -4.38
CA LEU A 38 -1.78 9.09 -5.12
C LEU A 38 -2.11 8.84 -6.58
N ALA A 39 -3.31 8.31 -6.87
CA ALA A 39 -3.77 8.11 -8.23
C ALA A 39 -3.91 9.44 -8.98
N ASP A 40 -4.46 10.50 -8.37
CA ASP A 40 -4.60 11.82 -8.97
C ASP A 40 -3.27 12.44 -9.36
N LEU A 41 -2.24 12.26 -8.53
CA LEU A 41 -0.87 12.72 -8.81
C LEU A 41 -0.12 11.83 -9.80
N HIS A 42 -0.64 10.64 -10.09
CA HIS A 42 0.02 9.68 -10.96
C HIS A 42 -0.03 10.12 -12.43
N THR A 43 1.13 10.10 -13.09
CA THR A 43 1.23 10.25 -14.55
C THR A 43 1.00 8.87 -15.19
N ILE A 44 -0.07 8.75 -15.97
CA ILE A 44 -0.46 7.47 -16.58
C ILE A 44 0.35 7.23 -17.85
N ASP A 45 1.05 6.09 -17.91
CA ASP A 45 1.67 5.56 -19.13
C ASP A 45 0.97 4.23 -19.50
N PRO A 46 0.18 4.19 -20.59
CA PRO A 46 -0.53 2.98 -21.02
C PRO A 46 0.38 1.77 -21.24
N HIS A 47 1.65 1.98 -21.58
CA HIS A 47 2.61 0.93 -21.91
C HIS A 47 3.49 0.49 -20.75
N ALA A 48 3.38 1.14 -19.59
CA ALA A 48 4.17 0.83 -18.41
C ALA A 48 3.93 -0.59 -17.86
N THR A 49 4.84 -1.10 -17.03
CA THR A 49 4.59 -2.34 -16.30
C THR A 49 3.38 -2.20 -15.39
N ILE A 50 2.59 -3.26 -15.24
CA ILE A 50 1.41 -3.28 -14.37
C ILE A 50 1.58 -4.24 -13.21
N GLN A 51 0.97 -3.88 -12.09
CA GLN A 51 0.69 -4.78 -10.99
C GLN A 51 -0.71 -5.37 -11.17
N SER A 52 -0.80 -6.69 -11.31
CA SER A 52 -2.04 -7.45 -11.23
C SER A 52 -2.33 -7.77 -9.77
N ILE A 53 -3.56 -7.50 -9.34
CA ILE A 53 -4.01 -7.67 -7.96
C ILE A 53 -5.23 -8.57 -7.98
N SER A 54 -5.16 -9.67 -7.25
CA SER A 54 -6.26 -10.64 -7.12
C SER A 54 -6.88 -10.53 -5.74
N LEU A 55 -8.19 -10.70 -5.66
CA LEU A 55 -8.90 -10.83 -4.39
C LEU A 55 -8.53 -12.17 -3.75
N TRP A 56 -8.31 -12.19 -2.44
CA TRP A 56 -8.16 -13.43 -1.71
C TRP A 56 -9.50 -14.13 -1.58
N HIS A 57 -9.73 -15.11 -2.47
CA HIS A 57 -10.94 -15.92 -2.48
C HIS A 57 -10.66 -17.43 -2.38
N HIS A 58 -9.39 -17.84 -2.40
CA HIS A 58 -8.99 -19.24 -2.30
C HIS A 58 -7.65 -19.39 -1.54
N PRO A 59 -7.47 -20.40 -0.66
CA PRO A 59 -6.25 -20.56 0.13
C PRO A 59 -4.96 -20.77 -0.66
N THR A 60 -5.05 -21.19 -1.93
CA THR A 60 -3.88 -21.43 -2.80
C THR A 60 -3.43 -20.19 -3.56
N LEU A 61 -4.18 -19.09 -3.48
CA LEU A 61 -3.86 -17.84 -4.16
C LEU A 61 -3.36 -16.81 -3.15
N ILE A 62 -2.29 -16.11 -3.52
CA ILE A 62 -1.88 -14.90 -2.81
C ILE A 62 -2.74 -13.77 -3.34
N GLY A 63 -3.57 -13.23 -2.47
CA GLY A 63 -4.54 -12.20 -2.82
C GLY A 63 -4.75 -11.22 -1.69
N MET A 64 -5.36 -10.09 -2.05
CA MET A 64 -5.69 -8.99 -1.17
C MET A 64 -7.04 -9.21 -0.48
N SER A 65 -7.21 -8.72 0.74
CA SER A 65 -8.48 -8.71 1.45
C SER A 65 -9.50 -7.81 0.75
N GLU A 66 -10.79 -8.05 1.00
CA GLU A 66 -11.87 -7.45 0.22
C GLU A 66 -11.90 -5.92 0.25
N GLY A 67 -11.75 -5.30 1.43
CA GLY A 67 -11.83 -3.84 1.58
C GLY A 67 -10.80 -3.08 0.72
N PRO A 68 -9.49 -3.33 0.92
CA PRO A 68 -8.43 -2.75 0.10
C PRO A 68 -8.57 -3.10 -1.37
N PHE A 69 -8.96 -4.35 -1.70
CA PHE A 69 -9.17 -4.77 -3.08
C PHE A 69 -10.24 -3.93 -3.78
N GLN A 70 -11.40 -3.73 -3.14
CA GLN A 70 -12.49 -2.91 -3.71
C GLN A 70 -12.06 -1.46 -3.93
N ILE A 71 -11.27 -0.90 -3.01
CA ILE A 71 -10.72 0.46 -3.13
C ILE A 71 -9.77 0.55 -4.33
N LEU A 72 -8.83 -0.39 -4.47
CA LEU A 72 -7.93 -0.40 -5.62
C LEU A 72 -8.67 -0.72 -6.95
N GLY A 73 -9.80 -1.42 -6.88
CA GLY A 73 -10.75 -1.57 -7.98
C GLY A 73 -11.29 -0.21 -8.46
N ARG A 74 -11.77 0.62 -7.53
CA ARG A 74 -12.27 1.99 -7.84
C ARG A 74 -11.17 2.89 -8.37
N VAL A 75 -9.96 2.81 -7.80
CA VAL A 75 -8.78 3.52 -8.34
C VAL A 75 -8.50 3.10 -9.78
N CYS A 76 -8.53 1.80 -10.08
CA CYS A 76 -8.38 1.31 -11.45
C CYS A 76 -9.43 1.88 -12.40
N ASP A 77 -10.71 1.89 -12.01
CA ASP A 77 -11.79 2.48 -12.80
C ASP A 77 -11.56 3.97 -13.08
N GLN A 78 -11.08 4.70 -12.08
CA GLN A 78 -10.77 6.12 -12.21
C GLN A 78 -9.58 6.37 -13.15
N LEU A 79 -8.53 5.54 -13.11
CA LEU A 79 -7.41 5.61 -14.04
C LEU A 79 -7.87 5.34 -15.48
N VAL A 80 -8.73 4.32 -15.68
CA VAL A 80 -9.30 4.00 -17.00
C VAL A 80 -10.19 5.14 -17.52
N ALA A 81 -10.94 5.81 -16.65
CA ALA A 81 -11.75 6.97 -17.03
C ALA A 81 -10.88 8.16 -17.49
N ARG A 82 -9.71 8.35 -16.86
CA ARG A 82 -8.74 9.39 -17.23
C ARG A 82 -7.94 9.06 -18.48
N GLU A 83 -7.61 7.78 -18.67
CA GLU A 83 -6.82 7.29 -19.80
C GLU A 83 -7.46 6.01 -20.38
N PRO A 84 -8.40 6.15 -21.33
CA PRO A 84 -9.08 5.01 -21.94
C PRO A 84 -8.17 4.05 -22.70
N MET A 85 -6.96 4.47 -23.15
CA MET A 85 -6.01 3.58 -23.82
C MET A 85 -5.55 2.42 -22.93
N LEU A 86 -5.68 2.52 -21.61
CA LEU A 86 -5.44 1.41 -20.70
C LEU A 86 -6.26 0.16 -21.06
N LEU A 87 -7.46 0.33 -21.62
CA LEU A 87 -8.33 -0.77 -22.06
C LEU A 87 -7.78 -1.58 -23.24
N GLU A 88 -6.73 -1.11 -23.92
CA GLU A 88 -6.01 -1.91 -24.91
C GLU A 88 -5.35 -3.14 -24.27
N ARG A 89 -5.09 -3.10 -22.96
CA ARG A 89 -4.43 -4.18 -22.24
C ARG A 89 -5.43 -5.10 -21.52
N PRO A 90 -5.25 -6.44 -21.63
CA PRO A 90 -6.17 -7.41 -21.05
C PRO A 90 -6.42 -7.24 -19.55
N SER A 91 -5.41 -6.87 -18.76
CA SER A 91 -5.55 -6.75 -17.30
C SER A 91 -6.49 -5.62 -16.88
N TYR A 92 -6.58 -4.54 -17.65
CA TYR A 92 -7.57 -3.48 -17.41
C TYR A 92 -8.91 -3.82 -18.04
N ARG A 93 -8.91 -4.44 -19.23
CA ARG A 93 -10.15 -4.80 -19.95
C ARG A 93 -10.96 -5.89 -19.25
N CYS A 94 -10.28 -6.90 -18.72
CA CYS A 94 -10.90 -8.10 -18.13
C CYS A 94 -10.98 -8.02 -16.59
N ARG A 95 -10.89 -6.82 -16.02
CA ARG A 95 -11.06 -6.61 -14.57
C ARG A 95 -12.48 -7.00 -14.15
N ASN A 96 -12.61 -7.56 -12.94
CA ASN A 96 -13.87 -8.08 -12.41
C ASN A 96 -13.85 -8.10 -10.87
N SER A 97 -14.84 -8.73 -10.25
CA SER A 97 -14.96 -8.83 -8.78
C SER A 97 -13.82 -9.56 -8.07
N HIS A 98 -12.92 -10.23 -8.79
CA HIS A 98 -11.81 -10.99 -8.23
C HIS A 98 -10.43 -10.57 -8.77
N SER A 99 -10.37 -9.67 -9.76
CA SER A 99 -9.12 -9.22 -10.37
C SER A 99 -9.18 -7.74 -10.76
N THR A 100 -8.18 -6.98 -10.34
CA THR A 100 -7.93 -5.60 -10.75
C THR A 100 -6.46 -5.41 -11.15
N ALA A 101 -6.12 -4.24 -11.69
CA ALA A 101 -4.77 -3.90 -12.11
C ALA A 101 -4.46 -2.43 -11.84
N LEU A 102 -3.21 -2.14 -11.49
CA LEU A 102 -2.69 -0.79 -11.36
C LEU A 102 -1.40 -0.65 -12.17
N PRO A 103 -1.04 0.57 -12.61
CA PRO A 103 0.34 0.84 -13.01
C PRO A 103 1.28 0.41 -11.88
N TRP A 104 2.35 -0.31 -12.21
CA TRP A 104 3.26 -0.84 -11.20
C TRP A 104 3.93 0.27 -10.37
N THR A 105 4.21 1.40 -11.00
CA THR A 105 4.73 2.60 -10.33
C THR A 105 3.74 3.15 -9.29
N LEU A 106 2.45 3.18 -9.58
CA LEU A 106 1.42 3.58 -8.61
C LEU A 106 1.33 2.58 -7.45
N TRP A 107 1.40 1.28 -7.74
CA TRP A 107 1.47 0.25 -6.69
C TRP A 107 2.66 0.50 -5.74
N LEU A 108 3.84 0.77 -6.30
CA LEU A 108 5.04 1.07 -5.51
C LEU A 108 4.90 2.36 -4.70
N ASP A 109 4.22 3.39 -5.22
CA ASP A 109 3.96 4.62 -4.47
C ASP A 109 3.05 4.35 -3.26
N ILE A 110 2.02 3.50 -3.41
CA ILE A 110 1.16 3.07 -2.29
C ILE A 110 1.97 2.26 -1.27
N VAL A 111 2.83 1.33 -1.73
CA VAL A 111 3.71 0.54 -0.85
C VAL A 111 4.69 1.44 -0.10
N ARG A 112 5.26 2.45 -0.78
CA ARG A 112 6.18 3.42 -0.16
C ARG A 112 5.46 4.22 0.92
N TYR A 113 4.28 4.76 0.62
CA TYR A 113 3.46 5.45 1.62
C TYR A 113 3.15 4.55 2.81
N ALA A 114 2.75 3.30 2.56
CA ALA A 114 2.47 2.33 3.61
C ALA A 114 3.70 2.07 4.49
N ARG A 115 4.90 1.93 3.90
CA ARG A 115 6.15 1.77 4.65
C ARG A 115 6.49 2.99 5.49
N GLU A 116 6.29 4.20 4.97
CA GLU A 116 6.54 5.45 5.70
C GLU A 116 5.65 5.56 6.94
N GLN A 117 4.41 5.06 6.90
CA GLN A 117 3.53 5.01 8.08
C GLN A 117 4.02 4.04 9.18
N PHE A 118 4.82 3.05 8.81
CA PHE A 118 5.31 2.02 9.73
C PHE A 118 6.82 2.04 9.91
N ASP A 119 7.53 3.11 9.52
CA ASP A 119 8.97 3.24 9.70
C ASP A 119 9.30 3.24 11.21
N PRO A 120 9.80 2.12 11.77
CA PRO A 120 10.00 2.01 13.20
C PRO A 120 11.08 2.96 13.68
N ALA A 121 12.07 3.28 12.82
CA ALA A 121 13.15 4.19 13.17
C ALA A 121 12.64 5.64 13.22
N ALA A 122 11.79 6.03 12.27
CA ALA A 122 11.14 7.34 12.30
C ALA A 122 10.20 7.49 13.50
N LEU A 123 9.41 6.45 13.81
CA LEU A 123 8.53 6.43 14.97
C LEU A 123 9.31 6.48 16.30
N ASP A 124 10.41 5.74 16.40
CA ASP A 124 11.30 5.77 17.56
C ASP A 124 11.94 7.15 17.72
N ALA A 125 12.45 7.73 16.63
CA ALA A 125 13.04 9.06 16.64
C ALA A 125 12.02 10.14 17.03
N ALA A 126 10.79 10.07 16.50
CA ALA A 126 9.71 10.97 16.87
C ALA A 126 9.32 10.84 18.35
N PHE A 127 9.24 9.60 18.86
CA PHE A 127 8.97 9.33 20.28
C PHE A 127 10.07 9.91 21.17
N LEU A 128 11.33 9.67 20.85
CA LEU A 128 12.48 10.20 21.60
C LEU A 128 12.49 11.73 21.59
N ALA A 129 12.28 12.34 20.42
CA ALA A 129 12.22 13.79 20.28
C ALA A 129 11.07 14.42 21.07
N GLU A 130 9.93 13.75 21.15
CA GLU A 130 8.79 14.17 21.97
C GLU A 130 9.12 14.10 23.47
N LYS A 131 9.75 13.02 23.93
CA LYS A 131 10.15 12.87 25.34
C LYS A 131 11.23 13.86 25.78
N GLN A 132 12.19 14.15 24.90
CA GLN A 132 13.17 15.21 25.12
C GLN A 132 12.52 16.60 25.19
N ARG A 133 11.53 16.89 24.33
CA ARG A 133 10.75 18.15 24.40
C ARG A 133 9.94 18.26 25.70
N GLN A 134 9.55 17.14 26.30
CA GLN A 134 8.92 17.07 27.62
C GLN A 134 9.92 17.21 28.79
N GLY A 135 11.21 17.46 28.51
CA GLY A 135 12.24 17.70 29.50
C GLY A 135 12.98 16.45 29.98
N MET A 136 12.72 15.29 29.41
CA MET A 136 13.45 14.06 29.74
C MET A 136 14.86 14.09 29.17
N SER A 137 15.83 13.59 29.92
CA SER A 137 17.17 13.34 29.41
C SER A 137 17.17 12.26 28.32
N ASN A 138 18.27 12.18 27.55
CA ASN A 138 18.43 11.15 26.52
C ASN A 138 18.26 9.72 27.07
N ARG A 139 18.78 9.48 28.28
CA ARG A 139 18.70 8.18 28.93
C ARG A 139 17.26 7.83 29.32
N GLU A 140 16.55 8.77 29.96
CA GLU A 140 15.15 8.58 30.38
C GLU A 140 14.22 8.38 29.19
N SER A 141 14.42 9.15 28.11
CA SER A 141 13.66 9.02 26.86
C SER A 141 13.83 7.63 26.24
N PHE A 142 15.05 7.09 26.27
CA PHE A 142 15.36 5.77 25.72
C PHE A 142 14.81 4.63 26.59
N GLU A 143 14.91 4.74 27.92
CA GLU A 143 14.30 3.80 28.87
C GLU A 143 12.77 3.77 28.71
N ALA A 144 12.13 4.93 28.52
CA ALA A 144 10.70 5.03 28.25
C ALA A 144 10.29 4.39 26.90
N LEU A 145 11.12 4.52 25.86
CA LEU A 145 10.91 3.86 24.58
C LEU A 145 10.95 2.34 24.71
N ILE A 146 11.94 1.80 25.46
CA ILE A 146 12.05 0.36 25.71
C ILE A 146 10.83 -0.16 26.46
N ALA A 147 10.37 0.55 27.50
CA ALA A 147 9.17 0.19 28.24
C ALA A 147 7.92 0.17 27.32
N ALA A 148 7.71 1.23 26.55
CA ALA A 148 6.58 1.33 25.62
C ALA A 148 6.58 0.23 24.54
N LYS A 149 7.76 -0.25 24.13
CA LYS A 149 7.86 -1.39 23.18
C LYS A 149 7.62 -2.74 23.83
N ARG A 150 7.87 -2.90 25.12
CA ARG A 150 7.61 -4.14 25.86
C ARG A 150 6.12 -4.34 26.14
N ASP A 151 5.39 -3.26 26.39
CA ASP A 151 3.94 -3.33 26.69
C ASP A 151 3.07 -3.59 25.44
N LYS A 152 3.61 -3.41 24.24
CA LYS A 152 2.92 -3.68 22.96
C LYS A 152 3.10 -5.12 22.45
N LYS A 153 3.69 -6.01 23.26
CA LYS A 153 4.04 -7.38 22.89
C LYS A 153 3.12 -8.38 23.57
#